data_AF-A0A3S3B0S3-F1
#
_entry.id   AF-A0A3S3B0S3-F1
#
_cell.length_a   1.000
_cell.length_b   1.000
_cell.length_c   1.000
_cell.angle_alpha   90.00
_cell.angle_beta   90.00
_cell.angle_gamma   90.00
#
_symmetry.space_group_name_H-M   'P 1'
#
loop_
_entity.id
_entity.type
_entity.pdbx_description
1 polymer ?
#
loop_
_entity_poly.entity_id
_entity_poly.type
_entity_poly.pdbx_seq_one_letter_code
_entity_poly.pdbx_strand_id
1 'polypeptide(L)'
;MALASTAALAIPGTAFAVEAPNVTVATGINTATFTITAPESALAGCLGPWIHTEADAIAILNSPTLDVANNPLNWLVGNPVSPITPNGDRNSDGSLNYVYPEPGQTEVAKIPYIADGEYVAGSLCMGWDGAATWALTQTPFTIGSPDSSPGPGGSATGSLGSLSFGS
;
A
#
# COMPACT_ATOMS: atom_id res chain seq x y z
N MET A 1 -20.84 -52.56 23.62
CA MET A 1 -19.44 -52.07 23.71
C MET A 1 -19.50 -50.58 23.39
N ALA A 2 -19.35 -49.73 24.40
CA ALA A 2 -19.55 -48.29 24.30
C ALA A 2 -18.25 -47.61 23.85
N LEU A 3 -18.33 -46.73 22.86
CA LEU A 3 -17.27 -45.78 22.54
C LEU A 3 -17.84 -44.39 22.83
N ALA A 4 -17.49 -43.86 24.00
CA ALA A 4 -17.72 -42.47 24.36
C ALA A 4 -16.67 -41.62 23.62
N SER A 5 -17.08 -40.91 22.57
CA SER A 5 -16.25 -39.87 21.98
C SER A 5 -16.21 -38.68 22.93
N THR A 6 -15.03 -38.42 23.48
CA THR A 6 -14.72 -37.23 24.25
C THR A 6 -14.83 -36.00 23.35
N ALA A 7 -15.73 -35.08 23.69
CA ALA A 7 -15.80 -33.78 23.04
C ALA A 7 -14.53 -32.99 23.38
N ALA A 8 -13.70 -32.71 22.38
CA ALA A 8 -12.62 -31.74 22.52
C ALA A 8 -13.26 -30.34 22.59
N LEU A 9 -13.25 -29.72 23.77
CA LEU A 9 -13.45 -28.27 23.88
C LEU A 9 -12.23 -27.58 23.28
N ALA A 10 -12.33 -27.18 22.01
CA ALA A 10 -11.47 -26.14 21.48
C ALA A 10 -11.89 -24.84 22.16
N ILE A 11 -11.07 -24.35 23.10
CA ILE A 11 -11.19 -22.97 23.58
C ILE A 11 -10.58 -22.10 22.48
N PRO A 12 -11.35 -21.26 21.77
CA PRO A 12 -10.76 -20.27 20.89
C PRO A 12 -9.98 -19.30 21.76
N GLY A 13 -8.65 -19.43 21.76
CA GLY A 13 -7.77 -18.38 22.26
C GLY A 13 -7.94 -17.18 21.34
N THR A 14 -8.43 -16.07 21.88
CA THR A 14 -8.42 -14.78 21.20
C THR A 14 -6.95 -14.36 21.09
N ALA A 15 -6.28 -14.73 20.02
CA ALA A 15 -5.10 -14.00 19.59
C ALA A 15 -5.58 -12.57 19.35
N PHE A 16 -5.19 -11.65 20.23
CA PHE A 16 -5.44 -10.23 20.04
C PHE A 16 -4.57 -9.77 18.88
N ALA A 17 -5.02 -10.03 17.66
CA ALA A 17 -4.45 -9.41 16.47
C ALA A 17 -4.65 -7.91 16.63
N VAL A 18 -3.56 -7.14 16.52
CA VAL A 18 -3.64 -5.67 16.44
C VAL A 18 -4.64 -5.33 15.35
N GLU A 19 -5.58 -4.44 15.67
CA GLU A 19 -6.58 -4.01 14.71
C GLU A 19 -5.91 -3.13 13.64
N ALA A 20 -6.18 -3.43 12.37
CA ALA A 20 -5.62 -2.69 11.25
C ALA A 20 -6.35 -1.34 11.05
N PRO A 21 -5.70 -0.30 10.49
CA PRO A 21 -6.37 0.96 10.22
C PRO A 21 -7.43 0.79 9.14
N ASN A 22 -8.54 1.54 9.24
CA ASN A 22 -9.45 1.69 8.11
C ASN A 22 -8.89 2.76 7.16
N VAL A 23 -8.80 2.44 5.87
CA VAL A 23 -8.26 3.33 4.86
C VAL A 23 -9.25 3.44 3.71
N THR A 24 -9.56 4.68 3.32
CA THR A 24 -10.32 4.96 2.10
C THR A 24 -9.51 5.88 1.19
N VAL A 25 -9.64 5.67 -0.12
CA VAL A 25 -8.86 6.38 -1.14
C VAL A 25 -9.81 7.05 -2.12
N ALA A 26 -9.60 8.33 -2.36
CA ALA A 26 -10.25 9.09 -3.42
C ALA A 26 -9.18 9.55 -4.41
N THR A 27 -9.31 9.17 -5.66
CA THR A 27 -8.37 9.53 -6.73
C THR A 27 -8.89 10.71 -7.54
N GLY A 28 -7.97 11.55 -8.00
CA GLY A 28 -8.22 12.65 -8.93
C GLY A 28 -7.21 12.63 -10.07
N ILE A 29 -7.20 13.69 -10.88
CA ILE A 29 -6.18 13.86 -11.93
C ILE A 29 -4.82 14.01 -11.23
N ASN A 30 -3.93 13.04 -11.44
CA ASN A 30 -2.58 12.98 -10.87
C ASN A 30 -2.50 13.22 -9.36
N THR A 31 -3.56 12.86 -8.63
CA THR A 31 -3.66 13.09 -7.18
C THR A 31 -4.38 11.94 -6.50
N ALA A 32 -4.02 11.67 -5.24
CA ALA A 32 -4.75 10.75 -4.37
C ALA A 32 -4.96 11.39 -3.00
N THR A 33 -6.14 11.19 -2.43
CA THR A 33 -6.47 11.56 -1.04
C THR A 33 -6.78 10.30 -0.26
N PHE A 34 -6.11 10.14 0.87
CA PHE A 34 -6.25 9.02 1.78
C PHE A 34 -6.88 9.51 3.07
N THR A 35 -7.99 8.91 3.47
CA THR A 35 -8.57 9.09 4.80
C THR A 35 -8.22 7.85 5.61
N ILE A 36 -7.45 8.03 6.69
CA ILE A 36 -6.97 6.94 7.54
C ILE A 36 -7.59 7.11 8.92
N THR A 37 -8.35 6.10 9.34
CA THR A 37 -8.93 6.03 10.69
C THR A 37 -8.18 4.98 11.50
N ALA A 38 -7.54 5.43 12.57
CA ALA A 38 -6.90 4.55 13.54
C ALA A 38 -7.96 3.91 14.43
N PRO A 39 -7.88 2.59 14.71
CA PRO A 39 -8.79 1.96 15.64
C PRO A 39 -8.57 2.50 17.06
N GLU A 40 -9.62 2.56 17.86
CA GLU A 40 -9.52 2.97 19.28
C GLU A 40 -8.61 2.03 20.09
N SER A 41 -8.47 0.79 19.63
CA SER A 41 -7.64 -0.25 20.23
C SER A 41 -6.14 -0.13 19.91
N ALA A 42 -5.74 0.77 19.00
CA ALA A 42 -4.33 1.03 18.73
C ALA A 42 -3.65 1.61 19.98
N LEU A 43 -2.38 1.30 20.20
CA LEU A 43 -1.66 1.76 21.39
C LEU A 43 -0.84 3.01 21.18
N ALA A 44 -0.28 3.20 19.99
CA ALA A 44 0.57 4.33 19.66
C ALA A 44 0.17 5.00 18.33
N GLY A 45 -1.09 4.81 17.95
CA GLY A 45 -1.62 5.31 16.70
C GLY A 45 -1.15 4.51 15.48
N CYS A 46 -1.38 5.11 14.32
CA CYS A 46 -1.05 4.53 13.03
C CYS A 46 -0.21 5.50 12.21
N LEU A 47 0.30 5.02 11.08
CA LEU A 47 1.14 5.78 10.16
C LEU A 47 0.80 5.41 8.71
N GLY A 48 0.77 6.39 7.83
CA GLY A 48 0.50 6.18 6.41
C GLY A 48 0.08 7.48 5.69
N PRO A 49 -0.18 7.42 4.38
CA PRO A 49 0.01 6.27 3.51
C PRO A 49 1.48 6.13 3.07
N TRP A 50 1.98 4.90 3.05
CA TRP A 50 3.26 4.52 2.43
C TRP A 50 2.99 3.83 1.10
N ILE A 51 3.28 4.51 0.00
CA ILE A 51 2.81 4.16 -1.34
C ILE A 51 3.95 3.57 -2.16
N HIS A 52 3.69 2.40 -2.73
CA HIS A 52 4.55 1.75 -3.72
C HIS A 52 3.85 1.68 -5.08
N THR A 53 4.61 1.55 -6.16
CA THR A 53 4.05 1.06 -7.43
C THR A 53 3.53 -0.37 -7.23
N GLU A 54 2.60 -0.82 -8.07
CA GLU A 54 2.13 -2.22 -7.98
C GLU A 54 3.29 -3.22 -8.15
N ALA A 55 4.20 -2.96 -9.10
CA ALA A 55 5.36 -3.81 -9.32
C ALA A 55 6.26 -3.91 -8.08
N ASP A 56 6.53 -2.78 -7.41
CA ASP A 56 7.34 -2.76 -6.19
C ASP A 56 6.61 -3.44 -5.02
N ALA A 57 5.29 -3.22 -4.89
CA ALA A 57 4.46 -3.89 -3.89
C ALA A 57 4.51 -5.42 -4.04
N ILE A 58 4.39 -5.92 -5.28
CA ILE A 58 4.51 -7.35 -5.60
C ILE A 58 5.91 -7.86 -5.29
N ALA A 59 6.95 -7.10 -5.61
CA ALA A 59 8.33 -7.47 -5.31
C ALA A 59 8.60 -7.56 -3.81
N ILE A 60 8.05 -6.63 -3.02
CA ILE A 60 8.14 -6.62 -1.55
C ILE A 60 7.43 -7.86 -0.97
N LEU A 61 6.19 -8.12 -1.40
CA LEU A 61 5.38 -9.24 -0.91
C LEU A 61 5.95 -10.61 -1.28
N ASN A 62 6.64 -10.72 -2.40
CA ASN A 62 7.27 -11.96 -2.87
C ASN A 62 8.76 -12.07 -2.52
N SER A 63 9.31 -11.09 -1.80
CA SER A 63 10.72 -11.10 -1.45
C SER A 63 11.03 -12.24 -0.46
N PRO A 64 12.05 -13.08 -0.73
CA PRO A 64 12.43 -14.14 0.20
C PRO A 64 13.08 -13.60 1.50
N THR A 65 13.40 -12.30 1.55
CA THR A 65 14.02 -11.66 2.72
C THR A 65 13.07 -10.75 3.50
N LEU A 66 11.91 -10.40 2.93
CA LEU A 66 10.92 -9.54 3.57
C LEU A 66 9.67 -10.36 3.91
N ASP A 67 9.59 -10.82 5.14
CA ASP A 67 8.40 -11.50 5.65
C ASP A 67 7.36 -10.47 6.08
N VAL A 68 6.62 -9.90 5.13
CA VAL A 68 5.56 -8.91 5.42
C VAL A 68 4.39 -9.55 6.16
N ALA A 69 4.13 -10.84 5.94
CA ALA A 69 3.03 -11.55 6.56
C ALA A 69 3.19 -11.66 8.08
N ASN A 70 4.41 -11.94 8.56
CA ASN A 70 4.69 -12.03 9.99
C ASN A 70 5.33 -10.77 10.58
N ASN A 71 5.90 -9.89 9.75
CA ASN A 71 6.44 -8.60 10.17
C ASN A 71 6.00 -7.48 9.20
N PRO A 72 4.79 -6.92 9.42
CA PRO A 72 4.21 -5.95 8.49
C PRO A 72 5.01 -4.65 8.31
N LEU A 73 5.89 -4.29 9.26
CA LEU A 73 6.80 -3.16 9.10
C LEU A 73 7.73 -3.29 7.89
N ASN A 74 7.99 -4.52 7.42
CA ASN A 74 8.78 -4.76 6.20
C ASN A 74 8.16 -4.10 4.96
N TRP A 75 6.88 -3.72 5.01
CA TRP A 75 6.24 -2.91 3.96
C TRP A 75 6.91 -1.55 3.74
N LEU A 76 7.50 -0.97 4.79
CA LEU A 76 8.18 0.34 4.73
C LEU A 76 9.56 0.27 4.06
N VAL A 77 10.01 -0.92 3.63
CA VAL A 77 11.29 -1.09 2.97
C VAL A 77 11.22 -0.60 1.52
N GLY A 78 12.34 -0.06 1.04
CA GLY A 78 12.48 0.45 -0.32
C GLY A 78 12.23 1.94 -0.44
N ASN A 79 12.18 2.43 -1.67
CA ASN A 79 11.88 3.83 -1.97
C ASN A 79 10.40 3.93 -2.35
N PRO A 80 9.55 4.50 -1.50
CA PRO A 80 8.15 4.69 -1.85
C PRO A 80 8.00 5.78 -2.91
N VAL A 81 6.87 5.76 -3.61
CA VAL A 81 6.33 6.88 -4.39
C VAL A 81 5.94 8.03 -3.46
N SER A 82 5.45 7.74 -2.26
CA SER A 82 5.19 8.71 -1.19
C SER A 82 5.18 8.01 0.16
N PRO A 83 5.74 8.61 1.23
CA PRO A 83 6.42 9.91 1.26
C PRO A 83 7.84 9.86 0.68
N ILE A 84 8.23 10.87 -0.11
CA ILE A 84 9.55 10.91 -0.79
C ILE A 84 10.67 11.39 0.17
N THR A 85 10.33 11.94 1.34
CA THR A 85 11.32 12.42 2.32
C THR A 85 10.85 12.23 3.77
N PRO A 86 11.77 11.97 4.72
CA PRO A 86 11.45 11.90 6.15
C PRO A 86 11.18 13.26 6.82
N ASN A 87 11.40 14.39 6.13
CA ASN A 87 11.37 15.74 6.71
C ASN A 87 10.29 16.66 6.12
N GLY A 88 9.37 16.11 5.33
CA GLY A 88 8.39 16.90 4.59
C GLY A 88 7.03 16.23 4.61
N ASP A 89 6.38 16.19 5.77
CA ASP A 89 5.02 15.66 5.93
C ASP A 89 3.97 16.54 5.24
N ARG A 90 4.37 17.65 4.61
CA ARG A 90 3.48 18.63 4.02
C ARG A 90 3.81 18.90 2.55
N ASN A 91 2.75 19.02 1.77
CA ASN A 91 2.77 19.51 0.40
C ASN A 91 2.96 21.03 0.36
N SER A 92 3.21 21.55 -0.85
CA SER A 92 3.31 23.00 -1.10
C SER A 92 2.03 23.77 -0.77
N ASP A 93 0.86 23.13 -0.82
CA ASP A 93 -0.43 23.70 -0.41
C ASP A 93 -0.71 23.60 1.11
N GLY A 94 0.26 23.08 1.88
CA GLY A 94 0.18 22.92 3.33
C GLY A 94 -0.58 21.67 3.81
N SER A 95 -1.20 20.92 2.90
CA SER A 95 -1.83 19.62 3.23
C SER A 95 -0.79 18.58 3.60
N LEU A 96 -1.18 17.59 4.41
CA LEU A 96 -0.28 16.51 4.80
C LEU A 96 -0.11 15.51 3.65
N ASN A 97 1.08 14.99 3.39
CA ASN A 97 1.31 13.85 2.47
C ASN A 97 1.53 12.53 3.23
N TYR A 98 1.57 12.61 4.55
CA TYR A 98 1.74 11.52 5.48
C TYR A 98 1.13 11.93 6.82
N VAL A 99 0.46 11.01 7.49
CA VAL A 99 -0.32 11.26 8.71
C VAL A 99 0.01 10.24 9.80
N TYR A 100 -0.20 10.66 11.05
CA TYR A 100 0.05 9.85 12.24
C TYR A 100 -1.19 9.85 13.15
N PRO A 101 -2.35 9.34 12.69
CA PRO A 101 -3.57 9.40 13.49
C PRO A 101 -3.39 8.63 14.81
N GLU A 102 -3.65 9.32 15.93
CA GLU A 102 -3.68 8.69 17.25
C GLU A 102 -4.86 7.72 17.37
N PRO A 103 -4.90 6.82 18.37
CA PRO A 103 -6.00 5.88 18.52
C PRO A 103 -7.38 6.54 18.51
N GLY A 104 -8.29 6.04 17.67
CA GLY A 104 -9.64 6.59 17.47
C GLY A 104 -9.71 7.85 16.58
N GLN A 105 -8.58 8.39 16.12
CA GLN A 105 -8.56 9.56 15.26
C GLN A 105 -8.67 9.19 13.78
N THR A 106 -9.15 10.17 13.01
CA THR A 106 -9.16 10.12 11.54
C THR A 106 -8.38 11.30 11.00
N GLU A 107 -7.37 11.01 10.18
CA GLU A 107 -6.57 12.02 9.51
C GLU A 107 -6.59 11.83 7.98
N VAL A 108 -6.28 12.91 7.26
CA VAL A 108 -6.32 12.95 5.81
C VAL A 108 -4.95 13.31 5.26
N ALA A 109 -4.40 12.43 4.43
CA ALA A 109 -3.21 12.68 3.62
C ALA A 109 -3.61 12.93 2.16
N LYS A 110 -2.94 13.86 1.51
CA LYS A 110 -3.08 14.19 0.09
C LYS A 110 -1.74 14.01 -0.58
N ILE A 111 -1.70 13.29 -1.68
CA ILE A 111 -0.50 13.08 -2.47
C ILE A 111 -0.67 13.77 -3.82
N PRO A 112 0.05 14.88 -4.05
CA PRO A 112 0.02 15.58 -5.32
C PRO A 112 1.03 14.98 -6.30
N TYR A 113 0.79 15.18 -7.60
CA TYR A 113 1.72 14.87 -8.69
C TYR A 113 2.12 13.39 -8.79
N ILE A 114 1.17 12.47 -8.60
CA ILE A 114 1.37 11.05 -8.89
C ILE A 114 1.19 10.82 -10.39
N ALA A 115 2.13 10.12 -11.02
CA ALA A 115 2.02 9.72 -12.42
C ALA A 115 0.84 8.76 -12.63
N ASP A 116 0.38 8.61 -13.88
CA ASP A 116 -0.63 7.62 -14.20
C ASP A 116 -0.06 6.21 -14.02
N GLY A 117 -0.83 5.30 -13.43
CA GLY A 117 -0.37 3.96 -13.11
C GLY A 117 -1.14 3.28 -11.98
N GLU A 118 -0.67 2.08 -11.64
CA GLU A 118 -1.22 1.22 -10.58
C GLU A 118 -0.31 1.23 -9.36
N TYR A 119 -0.92 1.37 -8.19
CA TYR A 119 -0.22 1.62 -6.93
C TYR A 119 -0.87 0.86 -5.78
N VAL A 120 -0.09 0.65 -4.72
CA VAL A 120 -0.58 0.09 -3.46
C VAL A 120 -0.13 0.99 -2.31
N ALA A 121 -1.10 1.52 -1.56
CA ALA A 121 -0.84 2.25 -0.33
C ALA A 121 -0.88 1.30 0.87
N GLY A 122 0.11 1.37 1.75
CA GLY A 122 0.08 0.72 3.05
C GLY A 122 -0.12 1.71 4.18
N SER A 123 -0.88 1.32 5.20
CA SER A 123 -0.98 2.04 6.47
C SER A 123 -0.82 1.05 7.62
N LEU A 124 -0.03 1.42 8.62
CA LEU A 124 0.36 0.54 9.72
C LEU A 124 -0.12 1.08 11.05
N CYS A 125 -0.69 0.24 11.90
CA CYS A 125 -0.97 0.57 13.30
C CYS A 125 -0.06 -0.23 14.22
N MET A 126 0.43 0.41 15.27
CA MET A 126 1.20 -0.26 16.32
C MET A 126 0.28 -0.67 17.47
N GLY A 127 0.37 -1.94 17.85
CA GLY A 127 -0.18 -2.48 19.09
C GLY A 127 0.90 -3.10 19.98
N TRP A 128 0.46 -3.68 21.09
CA TRP A 128 1.32 -4.25 22.13
C TRP A 128 0.62 -5.46 22.75
N ASP A 129 1.23 -6.62 22.60
CA ASP A 129 0.77 -7.89 23.19
C ASP A 129 1.84 -8.53 24.11
N GLY A 130 2.78 -7.70 24.57
CA GLY A 130 4.02 -8.15 25.22
C GLY A 130 5.26 -7.86 24.36
N ALA A 131 5.07 -7.58 23.07
CA ALA A 131 6.05 -6.97 22.17
C ALA A 131 5.36 -5.96 21.24
N ALA A 132 6.14 -5.15 20.51
CA ALA A 132 5.59 -4.28 19.48
C ALA A 132 5.08 -5.11 18.31
N THR A 133 3.78 -5.07 18.07
CA THR A 133 3.09 -5.77 16.99
C THR A 133 2.46 -4.78 16.03
N TRP A 134 2.41 -5.14 14.75
CA TRP A 134 1.95 -4.24 13.71
C TRP A 134 0.82 -4.87 12.90
N ALA A 135 -0.16 -4.05 12.54
CA ALA A 135 -1.20 -4.42 11.60
C ALA A 135 -1.10 -3.52 10.37
N LEU A 136 -1.13 -4.11 9.18
CA LEU A 136 -1.01 -3.42 7.90
C LEU A 136 -2.32 -3.52 7.14
N THR A 137 -2.84 -2.37 6.68
CA THR A 137 -3.87 -2.31 5.65
C THR A 137 -3.19 -1.93 4.34
N GLN A 138 -3.38 -2.77 3.31
CA GLN A 138 -2.95 -2.50 1.94
C GLN A 138 -4.17 -2.11 1.11
N THR A 139 -4.08 -0.99 0.40
CA THR A 139 -5.17 -0.47 -0.42
C THR A 139 -4.67 -0.20 -1.83
N PRO A 140 -5.03 -1.06 -2.81
CA PRO A 140 -4.70 -0.82 -4.21
C PRO A 140 -5.51 0.36 -4.75
N PHE A 141 -4.90 1.16 -5.62
CA PHE A 141 -5.55 2.27 -6.31
C PHE A 141 -4.88 2.58 -7.64
N THR A 142 -5.59 3.31 -8.50
CA THR A 142 -5.13 3.66 -9.85
C THR A 142 -5.21 5.16 -10.05
N ILE A 143 -4.18 5.75 -10.66
CA ILE A 143 -4.14 7.15 -11.08
C ILE A 143 -4.27 7.21 -12.60
N GLY A 144 -5.12 8.13 -13.06
CA GLY A 144 -5.45 8.25 -14.47
C GLY A 144 -6.25 7.06 -14.99
N SER A 145 -6.26 6.92 -16.31
CA SER A 145 -6.66 5.68 -16.97
C SER A 145 -5.37 5.04 -17.45
N PRO A 146 -4.95 3.87 -16.92
CA PRO A 146 -3.79 3.19 -17.48
C PRO A 146 -4.12 2.90 -18.95
N ASP A 147 -3.46 3.62 -19.85
CA ASP A 147 -3.65 3.44 -21.29
C ASP A 147 -3.27 2.00 -21.62
N SER A 148 -4.27 1.17 -21.87
CA SER A 148 -4.10 -0.22 -22.32
C SER A 148 -3.72 -0.31 -23.80
N SER A 149 -3.37 0.81 -24.43
CA SER A 149 -2.99 0.86 -25.82
C SER A 149 -1.46 0.85 -25.93
N PRO A 150 -0.85 -0.20 -26.51
CA PRO A 150 0.52 -0.07 -27.00
C PRO A 150 0.51 1.11 -27.97
N GLY A 151 1.19 2.19 -27.62
CA GLY A 151 1.34 3.33 -28.51
C GLY A 151 1.83 2.85 -29.88
N PRO A 152 1.25 3.30 -31.00
CA PRO A 152 1.71 2.93 -32.33
C PRO A 152 3.04 3.62 -32.61
N GLY A 153 4.14 3.10 -32.06
CA GLY A 153 5.45 3.73 -32.20
C GLY A 153 6.52 3.15 -31.30
N GLY A 154 6.89 1.87 -31.47
CA GLY A 154 7.90 1.29 -30.60
C GLY A 154 8.43 -0.09 -30.93
N SER A 155 8.54 -0.47 -32.21
CA SER A 155 9.48 -1.52 -32.61
C SER A 155 10.03 -1.21 -33.99
N ALA A 156 11.15 -0.50 -33.96
CA ALA A 156 12.11 -0.44 -35.05
C ALA A 156 12.63 -1.85 -35.33
N THR A 157 12.00 -2.54 -36.28
CA THR A 157 12.62 -3.66 -36.99
C THR A 157 12.58 -3.28 -38.45
N GLY A 158 13.75 -2.94 -38.99
CA GLY A 158 13.91 -2.33 -40.31
C GLY A 158 13.36 -3.19 -41.44
N SER A 159 12.49 -2.61 -42.24
CA SER A 159 12.25 -3.06 -43.61
C SER A 159 13.07 -2.15 -44.53
N LEU A 160 14.16 -2.69 -45.06
CA LEU A 160 14.96 -2.03 -46.08
C LEU A 160 14.10 -1.83 -47.34
N GLY A 161 14.08 -0.60 -47.83
CA GLY A 161 13.21 -0.15 -48.90
C GLY A 161 13.42 -0.87 -50.23
N SER A 162 12.30 -1.06 -50.96
CA SER A 162 12.33 -1.20 -52.41
C SER A 162 12.21 0.19 -53.04
N LEU A 163 13.35 0.81 -53.36
CA LEU A 163 13.39 1.94 -54.28
C LEU A 163 13.19 1.39 -55.70
N SER A 164 12.00 1.58 -56.25
CA SER A 164 11.71 1.37 -57.67
C SER A 164 12.23 2.58 -58.44
N PHE A 165 13.26 2.39 -59.26
CA PHE A 165 13.64 3.34 -60.30
C PHE A 165 13.11 2.81 -61.63
N GLY A 166 12.08 3.47 -62.15
CA GLY A 166 11.61 3.27 -63.52
C GLY A 166 12.50 4.00 -64.52
N SER A 167 12.80 3.34 -65.62
CA SER A 167 13.14 3.92 -66.93
C SER A 167 12.76 2.89 -67.99
#